data_AF-A0A8H6J1G3-F1
#
_entry.id   AF-A0A8H6J1G3-F1
#
_cell.length_a   1.000
_cell.length_b   1.000
_cell.length_c   1.000
_cell.angle_alpha   90.00
_cell.angle_beta   90.00
_cell.angle_gamma   90.00
#
_symmetry.space_group_name_H-M   'P 1'
#
loop_
_entity.id
_entity.type
_entity.pdbx_description
1 polymer ?
#
loop_
_entity_poly.entity_id
_entity_poly.type
_entity_poly.pdbx_seq_one_letter_code
_entity_poly.pdbx_strand_id
1 'polypeptide(L)'
;MTPYVRQSTVPETGGPGSGEGVIKSVVSDHSPCTPDLKLTPESLPVAPHSHAGEDRDFFKAWGGVSSLGFGLSILWTGAEAHGANIEDIVRWTSTNTARQVGLEQEKGDLGLGFDGDVIVFDDEASLKVNKDTMFFRNEVTPFDGRTLKGVVEETWLRGRKIFDRKAGFDEEQGPVGRAILEPRKRRAVNMI
;
A
#
# COMPACT_ATOMS: atom_id res chain seq x y z
N MET A 1 -12.77 10.04 1.65
CA MET A 1 -12.64 8.62 1.31
C MET A 1 -14.03 8.05 1.35
N THR A 2 -14.36 7.10 0.48
CA THR A 2 -15.70 6.53 0.45
C THR A 2 -15.55 5.01 0.43
N PRO A 3 -15.86 4.31 1.54
CA PRO A 3 -16.44 4.80 2.79
C PRO A 3 -15.49 5.71 3.61
N TYR A 4 -16.07 6.53 4.49
CA TYR A 4 -15.31 7.46 5.36
C TYR A 4 -14.47 6.72 6.40
N VAL A 5 -13.36 7.34 6.82
CA VAL A 5 -12.55 6.88 7.97
C VAL A 5 -13.43 6.88 9.22
N ARG A 6 -13.47 5.75 9.94
CA ARG A 6 -14.26 5.59 11.17
C ARG A 6 -13.37 5.78 12.38
N GLN A 7 -13.93 6.30 13.47
CA GLN A 7 -13.29 6.18 14.79
C GLN A 7 -13.22 4.69 15.18
N SER A 8 -12.17 4.31 15.90
CA SER A 8 -11.93 2.92 16.28
C SER A 8 -13.01 2.41 17.23
N THR A 9 -13.91 1.58 16.70
CA THR A 9 -14.78 0.70 17.47
C THR A 9 -14.66 -0.70 16.86
N VAL A 10 -13.46 -1.30 16.95
CA VAL A 10 -13.28 -2.70 16.56
C VAL A 10 -13.29 -3.51 17.85
N PRO A 11 -14.24 -4.44 18.04
CA PRO A 11 -14.19 -5.38 19.16
C PRO A 11 -12.93 -6.23 19.06
N GLU A 12 -12.23 -6.43 20.18
CA GLU A 12 -11.08 -7.32 20.30
C GLU A 12 -11.51 -8.80 20.24
N THR A 13 -11.95 -9.28 19.08
CA THR A 13 -12.21 -10.72 18.90
C THR A 13 -11.37 -11.27 17.75
N GLY A 14 -10.36 -12.06 18.11
CA GLY A 14 -9.38 -12.67 17.21
C GLY A 14 -8.20 -11.73 16.95
N GLY A 15 -7.02 -12.07 17.46
CA GLY A 15 -5.80 -11.36 17.08
C GLY A 15 -5.58 -11.42 15.56
N PRO A 16 -4.97 -10.40 14.94
CA PRO A 16 -4.81 -10.30 13.49
C PRO A 16 -4.26 -11.58 12.82
N GLY A 17 -3.44 -12.35 13.52
CA GLY A 17 -2.82 -13.56 12.98
C GLY A 17 -3.67 -14.83 12.92
N SER A 18 -4.85 -14.88 13.57
CA SER A 18 -5.56 -16.15 13.78
C SER A 18 -6.09 -16.83 12.51
N GLY A 19 -6.06 -16.17 11.35
CA GLY A 19 -6.59 -16.71 10.08
C GLY A 19 -8.12 -16.82 10.03
N GLU A 20 -8.79 -16.79 11.18
CA GLU A 20 -10.24 -16.82 11.36
C GLU A 20 -10.92 -15.45 11.11
N GLY A 21 -10.13 -14.38 10.99
CA GLY A 21 -10.64 -13.02 10.73
C GLY A 21 -11.44 -12.89 9.42
N VAL A 22 -12.46 -12.04 9.41
CA VAL A 22 -13.34 -11.82 8.24
C VAL A 22 -12.67 -11.04 7.11
N ILE A 23 -11.68 -10.20 7.43
CA ILE A 23 -10.90 -9.45 6.44
C ILE A 23 -9.80 -10.38 5.91
N LYS A 24 -9.84 -10.65 4.61
CA LYS A 24 -8.87 -11.54 3.95
C LYS A 24 -7.78 -10.80 3.17
N SER A 25 -8.10 -9.65 2.61
CA SER A 25 -7.16 -8.86 1.81
C SER A 25 -7.13 -7.41 2.29
N VAL A 26 -5.96 -6.78 2.21
CA VAL A 26 -5.77 -5.35 2.52
C VAL A 26 -5.21 -4.64 1.30
N VAL A 27 -5.86 -3.55 0.90
CA VAL A 27 -5.47 -2.69 -0.22
C VAL A 27 -5.51 -1.23 0.19
N SER A 28 -4.78 -0.37 -0.53
CA SER A 28 -4.61 1.03 -0.18
C SER A 28 -5.79 1.94 -0.51
N ASP A 29 -6.65 1.52 -1.46
CA ASP A 29 -7.64 2.41 -2.11
C ASP A 29 -6.98 3.70 -2.64
N HIS A 30 -5.78 3.55 -3.23
CA HIS A 30 -4.97 4.67 -3.68
C HIS A 30 -5.70 5.49 -4.76
N SER A 31 -6.05 6.74 -4.41
CA SER A 31 -6.78 7.66 -5.29
C SER A 31 -6.26 9.08 -5.09
N PRO A 32 -5.04 9.39 -5.60
CA PRO A 32 -4.40 10.67 -5.41
C PRO A 32 -5.13 11.77 -6.21
N CYS A 33 -5.13 12.99 -5.69
CA CYS A 33 -5.57 14.18 -6.41
C CYS A 33 -4.59 15.32 -6.15
N THR A 34 -4.71 16.40 -6.91
CA THR A 34 -3.96 17.62 -6.63
C THR A 34 -4.47 18.27 -5.33
N PRO A 35 -3.63 19.06 -4.62
CA PRO A 35 -3.99 19.66 -3.34
C PRO A 35 -5.25 20.55 -3.39
N ASP A 36 -5.44 21.29 -4.48
CA ASP A 36 -6.57 22.19 -4.73
C ASP A 36 -7.92 21.45 -4.73
N LEU A 37 -7.97 20.22 -5.22
CA LEU A 37 -9.19 19.40 -5.24
C LEU A 37 -9.63 18.90 -3.85
N LYS A 38 -8.82 19.13 -2.81
CA LYS A 38 -9.18 18.76 -1.43
C LYS A 38 -10.11 19.75 -0.75
N LEU A 39 -10.20 20.99 -1.25
CA LEU A 39 -11.08 22.05 -0.73
C LEU A 39 -11.04 22.18 0.81
N THR A 40 -9.84 22.04 1.40
CA THR A 40 -9.64 21.97 2.86
C THR A 40 -9.98 23.29 3.57
N PRO A 41 -10.68 23.26 4.71
CA PRO A 41 -10.90 24.44 5.57
C PRO A 41 -9.59 25.06 6.08
N GLU A 42 -9.59 26.38 6.36
CA GLU A 42 -8.39 27.11 6.86
C GLU A 42 -7.96 26.65 8.24
N SER A 43 -8.91 26.12 9.01
CA SER A 43 -8.68 25.59 10.34
C SER A 43 -7.90 24.28 10.36
N LEU A 44 -7.71 23.63 9.20
CA LEU A 44 -6.91 22.42 9.09
C LEU A 44 -5.54 22.74 8.48
N PRO A 45 -4.46 22.12 8.97
CA PRO A 45 -3.16 22.24 8.35
C PRO A 45 -3.26 21.73 6.91
N VAL A 46 -3.09 22.65 5.97
CA VAL A 46 -3.06 22.38 4.55
C VAL A 46 -1.72 21.76 4.18
N ALA A 47 -1.73 20.79 3.26
CA ALA A 47 -0.49 20.38 2.61
C ALA A 47 0.15 21.65 2.01
N PRO A 48 1.48 21.84 2.09
CA PRO A 48 2.18 23.11 1.83
C PRO A 48 1.97 23.73 0.44
N HIS A 49 1.20 23.07 -0.44
CA HIS A 49 0.93 23.45 -1.82
C HIS A 49 -0.56 23.47 -2.18
N SER A 50 -1.46 23.51 -1.18
CA SER A 50 -2.90 23.68 -1.45
C SER A 50 -3.27 25.16 -1.47
N HIS A 51 -3.58 25.64 -2.67
CA HIS A 51 -4.37 26.87 -2.82
C HIS A 51 -5.80 26.51 -2.43
N ALA A 52 -6.20 26.89 -1.23
CA ALA A 52 -7.59 26.72 -0.83
C ALA A 52 -8.48 27.54 -1.76
N GLY A 53 -9.35 26.87 -2.51
CA GLY A 53 -10.40 27.53 -3.28
C GLY A 53 -11.42 28.23 -2.36
N GLU A 54 -12.16 29.18 -2.92
CA GLU A 54 -13.21 29.90 -2.18
C GLU A 54 -14.39 28.98 -1.78
N ASP A 55 -14.60 27.89 -2.53
CA ASP A 55 -15.68 26.91 -2.33
C ASP A 55 -15.19 25.70 -1.50
N ARG A 56 -15.45 25.71 -0.19
CA ARG A 56 -14.97 24.69 0.78
C ARG A 56 -16.06 23.73 1.21
N ASP A 57 -16.76 23.18 0.23
CA ASP A 57 -17.81 22.19 0.44
C ASP A 57 -17.21 20.77 0.53
N PHE A 58 -17.44 20.12 1.67
CA PHE A 58 -17.04 18.74 1.91
C PHE A 58 -17.58 17.77 0.85
N PHE A 59 -18.80 17.98 0.35
CA PHE A 59 -19.41 17.12 -0.67
C PHE A 59 -18.78 17.29 -2.06
N LYS A 60 -18.06 18.39 -2.29
CA LYS A 60 -17.31 18.64 -3.52
C LYS A 60 -15.84 18.21 -3.43
N ALA A 61 -15.32 18.06 -2.22
CA ALA A 61 -13.93 17.69 -1.99
C ALA A 61 -13.61 16.28 -2.51
N TRP A 62 -12.44 16.10 -3.13
CA TRP A 62 -12.02 14.79 -3.61
C TRP A 62 -11.74 13.81 -2.46
N GLY A 63 -12.51 12.72 -2.43
CA GLY A 63 -12.47 11.73 -1.35
C GLY A 63 -11.21 10.85 -1.29
N GLY A 64 -10.36 10.76 -2.29
CA GLY A 64 -9.26 9.77 -2.29
C GLY A 64 -8.07 10.08 -1.37
N VAL A 65 -7.18 9.10 -1.14
CA VAL A 65 -5.93 9.25 -0.35
C VAL A 65 -4.72 8.76 -1.15
N SER A 66 -3.58 9.42 -0.97
CA SER A 66 -2.29 8.93 -1.48
C SER A 66 -1.53 8.14 -0.42
N SER A 67 -1.29 6.85 -0.65
CA SER A 67 -0.64 5.96 0.32
C SER A 67 0.16 4.81 -0.30
N LEU A 68 0.10 4.59 -1.63
CA LEU A 68 0.58 3.36 -2.26
C LEU A 68 2.04 3.02 -1.91
N GLY A 69 2.95 3.98 -2.01
CA GLY A 69 4.38 3.79 -1.70
C GLY A 69 4.71 3.71 -0.20
N PHE A 70 3.76 4.02 0.67
CA PHE A 70 3.90 3.83 2.12
C PHE A 70 3.05 2.67 2.63
N GLY A 71 2.31 1.97 1.75
CA GLY A 71 1.25 1.04 2.16
C GLY A 71 1.74 -0.04 3.11
N LEU A 72 2.92 -0.60 2.83
CA LEU A 72 3.52 -1.63 3.68
C LEU A 72 3.94 -1.07 5.05
N SER A 73 4.65 0.06 5.09
CA SER A 73 5.06 0.72 6.34
C SER A 73 3.87 1.14 7.19
N ILE A 74 2.82 1.69 6.57
CA ILE A 74 1.57 2.08 7.25
C ILE A 74 0.92 0.84 7.89
N LEU A 75 0.78 -0.23 7.11
CA LEU A 75 0.13 -1.44 7.58
C LEU A 75 0.95 -2.12 8.67
N TRP A 76 2.27 -2.23 8.51
CA TRP A 76 3.16 -2.80 9.51
C TRP A 76 3.12 -2.03 10.83
N THR A 77 3.26 -0.69 10.77
CA THR A 77 3.19 0.18 11.96
C THR A 77 1.91 -0.04 12.76
N GLY A 78 0.77 -0.22 12.09
CA GLY A 78 -0.50 -0.47 12.77
C GLY A 78 -0.64 -1.91 13.26
N ALA A 79 -0.31 -2.89 12.42
CA ALA A 79 -0.61 -4.29 12.68
C ALA A 79 0.35 -4.94 13.70
N GLU A 80 1.64 -4.60 13.66
CA GLU A 80 2.64 -5.12 14.61
C GLU A 80 2.31 -4.70 16.05
N ALA A 81 1.88 -3.45 16.25
CA ALA A 81 1.39 -2.96 17.54
C ALA A 81 0.18 -3.75 18.10
N HIS A 82 -0.50 -4.53 17.24
CA HIS A 82 -1.62 -5.41 17.58
C HIS A 82 -1.28 -6.90 17.45
N GLY A 83 0.01 -7.26 17.39
CA GLY A 83 0.48 -8.64 17.45
C GLY A 83 0.48 -9.40 16.11
N ALA A 84 0.37 -8.70 14.97
CA ALA A 84 0.58 -9.32 13.67
C ALA A 84 2.07 -9.58 13.40
N ASN A 85 2.37 -10.61 12.62
CA ASN A 85 3.72 -10.86 12.10
C ASN A 85 3.81 -10.56 10.59
N ILE A 86 5.01 -10.68 10.01
CA ILE A 86 5.22 -10.37 8.60
C ILE A 86 4.45 -11.33 7.68
N GLU A 87 4.28 -12.60 8.08
CA GLU A 87 3.52 -13.60 7.35
C GLU A 87 2.03 -13.22 7.23
N ASP A 88 1.46 -12.57 8.26
CA ASP A 88 0.12 -12.00 8.21
C ASP A 88 0.02 -10.92 7.14
N ILE A 89 1.00 -10.02 7.10
CA ILE A 89 1.06 -8.94 6.12
C ILE A 89 1.17 -9.51 4.70
N VAL A 90 2.08 -10.47 4.48
CA VAL A 90 2.26 -11.16 3.18
C VAL A 90 0.96 -11.84 2.77
N ARG A 91 0.29 -12.53 3.69
CA ARG A 91 -0.98 -13.21 3.44
C ARG A 91 -2.06 -12.22 3.00
N TRP A 92 -2.22 -11.09 3.69
CA TRP A 92 -3.25 -10.09 3.38
C TRP A 92 -3.00 -9.27 2.12
N THR A 93 -1.74 -8.96 1.82
CA THR A 93 -1.40 -8.00 0.76
C THR A 93 -0.95 -8.69 -0.52
N SER A 94 -0.42 -9.91 -0.43
CA SER A 94 0.20 -10.63 -1.54
C SER A 94 -0.56 -11.92 -1.88
N THR A 95 -0.53 -12.93 -1.02
CA THR A 95 -1.07 -14.26 -1.31
C THR A 95 -2.58 -14.24 -1.56
N ASN A 96 -3.36 -13.60 -0.68
CA ASN A 96 -4.81 -13.53 -0.84
C ASN A 96 -5.21 -12.63 -2.02
N THR A 97 -4.46 -11.55 -2.28
CA THR A 97 -4.69 -10.67 -3.43
C THR A 97 -4.45 -11.43 -4.74
N ALA A 98 -3.34 -12.16 -4.86
CA ALA A 98 -3.03 -12.98 -6.03
C ALA A 98 -4.15 -14.01 -6.29
N ARG A 99 -4.58 -14.74 -5.26
CA ARG A 99 -5.72 -15.67 -5.35
C ARG A 99 -7.03 -14.98 -5.75
N GLN A 100 -7.31 -13.80 -5.20
CA GLN A 100 -8.52 -13.05 -5.50
C GLN A 100 -8.60 -12.65 -6.99
N VAL A 101 -7.45 -12.34 -7.60
CA VAL A 101 -7.38 -11.96 -9.01
C VAL A 101 -7.06 -13.13 -9.96
N GLY A 102 -6.85 -14.35 -9.44
CA GLY A 102 -6.61 -15.55 -10.23
C GLY A 102 -5.15 -15.73 -10.69
N LEU A 103 -4.19 -15.19 -9.94
CA LEU A 103 -2.76 -15.23 -10.21
C LEU A 103 -1.96 -16.07 -9.19
N GLU A 104 -2.63 -16.89 -8.37
CA GLU A 104 -2.01 -17.67 -7.29
C GLU A 104 -0.99 -18.73 -7.74
N GLN A 105 -0.77 -18.89 -9.05
CA GLN A 105 0.23 -19.80 -9.62
C GLN A 105 1.48 -19.08 -10.14
N GLU A 106 1.45 -17.75 -10.23
CA GLU A 106 2.54 -16.91 -10.78
C GLU A 106 2.92 -15.77 -9.81
N LYS A 107 2.00 -15.32 -8.95
CA LYS A 107 2.14 -14.16 -8.05
C LYS A 107 1.80 -14.51 -6.62
N GLY A 108 2.34 -13.72 -5.70
CA GLY A 108 1.90 -13.71 -4.30
C GLY A 108 2.52 -14.77 -3.41
N ASP A 109 3.57 -15.45 -3.88
CA ASP A 109 4.30 -16.48 -3.14
C ASP A 109 5.78 -16.53 -3.56
N LEU A 110 6.62 -17.16 -2.73
CA LEU A 110 8.04 -17.41 -3.00
C LEU A 110 8.27 -18.90 -3.26
N GLY A 111 8.37 -19.28 -4.53
CA GLY A 111 8.58 -20.67 -4.92
C GLY A 111 8.97 -20.82 -6.38
N LEU A 112 9.41 -22.03 -6.75
CA LEU A 112 9.73 -22.34 -8.14
C LEU A 112 8.47 -22.17 -9.02
N GLY A 113 8.61 -21.44 -10.13
CA GLY A 113 7.52 -21.14 -11.06
C GLY A 113 6.80 -19.81 -10.83
N PHE A 114 7.02 -19.15 -9.69
CA PHE A 114 6.52 -17.79 -9.43
C PHE A 114 7.44 -16.75 -10.05
N ASP A 115 6.87 -15.60 -10.42
CA ASP A 115 7.64 -14.44 -10.84
C ASP A 115 8.51 -13.95 -9.68
N GLY A 116 9.75 -13.55 -9.97
CA GLY A 116 10.69 -12.98 -9.00
C GLY A 116 10.31 -11.57 -8.53
N ASP A 117 9.08 -11.40 -8.06
CA ASP A 117 8.52 -10.18 -7.50
C ASP A 117 8.76 -10.20 -5.98
N VAL A 118 9.84 -9.58 -5.54
CA VAL A 118 10.36 -9.69 -4.17
C VAL A 118 10.67 -8.30 -3.61
N ILE A 119 10.51 -8.13 -2.31
CA ILE A 119 11.00 -6.96 -1.59
C ILE A 119 12.04 -7.38 -0.56
N VAL A 120 13.01 -6.50 -0.31
CA VAL A 120 13.85 -6.55 0.88
C VAL A 120 13.23 -5.58 1.87
N PHE A 121 12.74 -6.09 2.99
CA PHE A 121 12.02 -5.33 4.00
C PHE A 121 12.78 -5.38 5.32
N ASP A 122 13.15 -4.21 5.85
CA ASP A 122 13.67 -4.04 7.20
C ASP A 122 12.50 -3.68 8.11
N ASP A 123 12.08 -4.62 8.94
CA ASP A 123 10.92 -4.48 9.82
C ASP A 123 11.18 -3.61 11.05
N GLU A 124 12.44 -3.34 11.39
CA GLU A 124 12.86 -2.53 12.53
C GLU A 124 13.20 -1.09 12.16
N ALA A 125 13.53 -0.84 10.89
CA ALA A 125 13.78 0.51 10.39
C ALA A 125 12.58 1.44 10.55
N SER A 126 12.86 2.74 10.66
CA SER A 126 11.85 3.79 10.79
C SER A 126 11.94 4.81 9.66
N LEU A 127 10.78 5.26 9.17
CA LEU A 127 10.64 6.23 8.10
C LEU A 127 9.84 7.44 8.57
N LYS A 128 10.45 8.62 8.53
CA LYS A 128 9.72 9.89 8.66
C LYS A 128 9.07 10.23 7.32
N VAL A 129 7.75 10.29 7.28
CA VAL A 129 7.01 10.71 6.08
C VAL A 129 7.17 12.22 5.90
N ASN A 130 7.77 12.61 4.78
CA ASN A 130 8.00 13.98 4.33
C ASN A 130 8.24 14.00 2.80
N LYS A 131 8.43 15.18 2.21
CA LYS A 131 8.66 15.33 0.76
C LYS A 131 9.80 14.48 0.20
N ASP A 132 10.93 14.40 0.90
CA ASP A 132 12.11 13.66 0.43
C ASP A 132 11.88 12.14 0.39
N THR A 133 10.88 11.66 1.14
CA THR A 133 10.49 10.25 1.18
C THR A 133 9.25 9.94 0.34
N MET A 134 8.61 10.95 -0.25
CA MET A 134 7.41 10.82 -1.06
C MET A 134 7.77 10.68 -2.55
N PHE A 135 7.68 9.46 -3.06
CA PHE A 135 7.87 9.19 -4.49
C PHE A 135 6.57 9.37 -5.34
N PHE A 136 5.56 10.06 -4.83
CA PHE A 136 4.29 10.29 -5.54
C PHE A 136 4.31 11.62 -6.28
N ARG A 137 3.71 11.66 -7.48
CA ARG A 137 3.55 12.91 -8.24
C ARG A 137 2.80 14.00 -7.47
N ASN A 138 1.77 13.61 -6.71
CA ASN A 138 1.00 14.52 -5.86
C ASN A 138 1.42 14.30 -4.40
N GLU A 139 2.21 15.22 -3.85
CA GLU A 139 2.76 15.18 -2.48
C GLU A 139 1.70 15.50 -1.41
N VAL A 140 0.56 14.79 -1.45
CA VAL A 140 -0.55 14.97 -0.49
C VAL A 140 -0.89 13.62 0.10
N THR A 141 -0.61 13.47 1.39
CA THR A 141 -0.91 12.24 2.14
C THR A 141 -1.29 12.58 3.59
N PRO A 142 -2.27 11.88 4.21
CA PRO A 142 -2.64 12.09 5.61
C PRO A 142 -1.56 11.59 6.60
N PHE A 143 -0.51 10.96 6.08
CA PHE A 143 0.61 10.47 6.87
C PHE A 143 1.77 11.47 6.96
N ASP A 144 1.67 12.65 6.34
CA ASP A 144 2.73 13.66 6.37
C ASP A 144 3.14 14.01 7.81
N GLY A 145 4.45 14.08 8.06
CA GLY A 145 5.04 14.31 9.37
C GLY A 145 5.02 13.11 10.34
N ARG A 146 4.30 12.01 10.04
CA ARG A 146 4.30 10.81 10.87
C ARG A 146 5.59 10.01 10.72
N THR A 147 5.95 9.27 11.76
CA THR A 147 7.01 8.25 11.69
C THR A 147 6.34 6.88 11.59
N LEU A 148 6.76 6.09 10.61
CA LEU A 148 6.28 4.74 10.36
C LEU A 148 7.42 3.74 10.66
N LYS A 149 7.07 2.56 11.18
CA LYS A 149 7.97 1.41 11.32
C LYS A 149 7.91 0.57 10.04
N GLY A 150 9.01 -0.11 9.73
CA GLY A 150 9.15 -1.01 8.59
C GLY A 150 9.43 -0.27 7.29
N VAL A 151 10.51 -0.63 6.60
CA VAL A 151 10.99 0.03 5.39
C VAL A 151 11.31 -0.98 4.30
N VAL A 152 10.79 -0.72 3.09
CA VAL A 152 11.24 -1.40 1.89
C VAL A 152 12.58 -0.79 1.46
N GLU A 153 13.65 -1.57 1.55
CA GLU A 153 15.00 -1.22 1.13
C GLU A 153 15.20 -1.48 -0.37
N GLU A 154 14.64 -2.57 -0.89
CA GLU A 154 14.74 -2.92 -2.30
C GLU A 154 13.42 -3.48 -2.83
N THR A 155 13.15 -3.25 -4.11
CA THR A 155 12.06 -3.90 -4.84
C THR A 155 12.58 -4.55 -6.11
N TRP A 156 12.21 -5.80 -6.30
CA TRP A 156 12.57 -6.65 -7.42
C TRP A 156 11.29 -7.02 -8.17
N LEU A 157 11.31 -6.86 -9.49
CA LEU A 157 10.20 -7.16 -10.39
C LEU A 157 10.69 -8.18 -11.42
N ARG A 158 10.16 -9.40 -11.39
CA ARG A 158 10.58 -10.53 -12.24
C ARG A 158 12.11 -10.74 -12.23
N GLY A 159 12.71 -10.70 -11.04
CA GLY A 159 14.14 -10.92 -10.83
C GLY A 159 15.04 -9.74 -11.21
N ARG A 160 14.48 -8.57 -11.53
CA ARG A 160 15.24 -7.34 -11.80
C ARG A 160 15.02 -6.34 -10.67
N LYS A 161 16.09 -5.79 -10.09
CA LYS A 161 15.98 -4.70 -9.11
C LYS A 161 15.45 -3.46 -9.83
N ILE A 162 14.33 -2.91 -9.37
CA ILE A 162 13.68 -1.73 -9.95
C ILE A 162 13.72 -0.51 -9.02
N PHE A 163 13.98 -0.75 -7.74
CA PHE A 163 14.07 0.29 -6.73
C PHE A 163 15.08 -0.13 -5.67
N ASP A 164 15.88 0.84 -5.26
CA ASP A 164 16.82 0.75 -4.16
C ASP A 164 16.66 2.02 -3.32
N ARG A 165 16.49 1.89 -2.01
CA ARG A 165 16.22 3.04 -1.14
C ARG A 165 17.35 4.07 -1.16
N LYS A 166 18.59 3.65 -1.37
CA LYS A 166 19.76 4.54 -1.38
C LYS A 166 19.99 5.15 -2.76
N ALA A 167 19.74 4.39 -3.83
CA ALA A 167 19.99 4.83 -5.20
C ALA A 167 18.75 5.37 -5.95
N GLY A 168 17.54 5.15 -5.42
CA GLY A 168 16.28 5.52 -6.07
C GLY A 168 15.79 4.49 -7.09
N PHE A 169 15.02 4.96 -8.07
CA PHE A 169 14.60 4.17 -9.22
C PHE A 169 15.71 4.10 -10.27
N ASP A 170 15.77 2.99 -10.99
CA ASP A 170 16.63 2.88 -12.17
C ASP A 170 16.03 3.68 -13.34
N GLU A 171 16.49 4.92 -13.52
CA GLU A 171 16.01 5.82 -14.57
C GLU A 171 16.42 5.37 -15.98
N GLU A 172 17.56 4.69 -16.13
CA GLU A 172 18.04 4.20 -17.42
C GLU A 172 17.17 3.02 -17.91
N GLN A 173 16.81 2.13 -16.99
CA GLN A 173 15.94 1.00 -17.30
C GLN A 173 14.50 1.45 -17.60
N GLY A 174 14.02 2.49 -16.92
CA GLY A 174 12.66 2.99 -17.05
C GLY A 174 11.59 1.97 -16.60
N PRO A 175 10.31 2.20 -16.92
CA PRO A 175 9.22 1.33 -16.50
C PRO A 175 9.21 0.01 -17.30
N VAL A 176 9.45 -1.11 -16.61
CA VAL A 176 9.50 -2.45 -17.22
C VAL A 176 8.23 -3.29 -16.97
N GLY A 177 7.14 -2.67 -16.53
CA GLY A 177 5.85 -3.33 -16.28
C GLY A 177 5.23 -3.92 -17.55
N ARG A 178 4.38 -4.94 -17.38
CA ARG A 178 3.56 -5.51 -18.47
C ARG A 178 2.10 -5.60 -18.03
N ALA A 179 1.17 -5.43 -18.97
CA ALA A 179 -0.24 -5.67 -18.71
C ALA A 179 -0.48 -7.18 -18.51
N ILE A 180 -1.23 -7.52 -17.46
CA ILE A 180 -1.68 -8.89 -17.19
C ILE A 180 -3.14 -8.95 -17.66
N LEU A 181 -3.35 -9.42 -18.88
CA LEU A 181 -4.65 -9.44 -19.56
C LEU A 181 -5.24 -10.85 -19.65
N GLU A 182 -4.53 -11.87 -19.16
CA GLU A 182 -4.94 -13.25 -19.32
C GLU A 182 -6.27 -13.52 -18.61
N PRO A 183 -7.21 -14.23 -19.26
CA PRO A 183 -8.45 -14.62 -18.63
C PRO A 183 -8.18 -15.46 -17.38
N ARG A 184 -8.94 -15.22 -16.30
CA ARG A 184 -8.88 -16.00 -15.06
C ARG A 184 -9.08 -17.49 -15.36
N LYS A 185 -7.99 -18.26 -15.42
CA LYS A 185 -8.02 -19.71 -15.58
C LYS A 185 -7.91 -20.36 -14.21
N ARG A 186 -9.04 -20.72 -13.60
CA ARG A 186 -9.01 -21.71 -12.51
C ARG A 186 -8.60 -23.05 -13.12
N ARG A 187 -7.37 -23.50 -12.92
CA ARG A 187 -7.04 -24.91 -13.15
C ARG A 187 -7.77 -25.73 -12.09
N ALA A 188 -8.52 -26.73 -12.52
CA ALA A 188 -9.08 -27.71 -11.60
C ALA A 188 -7.91 -28.34 -10.83
N VAL A 189 -7.92 -28.21 -9.51
CA VAL A 189 -7.01 -28.95 -8.65
C VAL A 189 -7.45 -30.41 -8.74
N ASN A 190 -6.72 -31.23 -9.48
CA ASN A 190 -6.86 -32.67 -9.37
C ASN A 190 -6.35 -33.04 -7.98
N MET A 191 -7.27 -33.30 -7.05
CA MET A 191 -6.96 -33.97 -5.79
C MET A 191 -6.42 -35.35 -6.15
N ILE A 192 -5.19 -35.64 -5.75
CA ILE A 192 -4.59 -36.98 -5.81
C ILE A 192 -4.99 -37.73 -4.54
#